data_AF-A0A9D8X6T1-F1
#
_entry.id   AF-A0A9D8X6T1-F1
#
_cell.length_a   1.000
_cell.length_b   1.000
_cell.length_c   1.000
_cell.angle_alpha   90.00
_cell.angle_beta   90.00
_cell.angle_gamma   90.00
#
_symmetry.space_group_name_H-M   'P 1'
#
loop_
_entity.id
_entity.type
_entity.pdbx_description
1 polymer ?
#
loop_
_entity_poly.entity_id
_entity_poly.type
_entity_poly.pdbx_seq_one_letter_code
_entity_poly.pdbx_strand_id
1 'polypeptide(L)'
;QTCALPDLKIPTVPRTVFQYVYTVFITLIGWTVFYFTDFGALISTLSTMFGLSGASFNDIFIDSVIKDNAVLLIVSLVFAFPLSRFICKKIGDAIKNENIFSVLKTVFTIAAIFVSTALLAGNSYNPFLYFRF
;
A
#
# COMPACT_ATOMS: atom_id res chain seq x y z
N GLN A 1 14.93 2.50 26.19
CA GLN A 1 14.95 1.06 25.82
C GLN A 1 15.09 0.95 24.32
N THR A 2 16.33 1.17 23.92
CA THR A 2 16.80 1.57 22.62
C THR A 2 16.77 0.42 21.63
N CYS A 3 16.32 0.70 20.41
CA CYS A 3 16.75 0.17 19.10
C CYS A 3 17.54 -1.16 18.99
N ALA A 4 17.31 -2.13 19.86
CA ALA A 4 17.81 -3.50 19.74
C ALA A 4 16.75 -4.24 18.93
N LEU A 5 17.00 -4.32 17.62
CA LEU A 5 16.28 -5.22 16.74
C LEU A 5 16.49 -6.63 17.30
N PRO A 6 15.44 -7.36 17.74
CA PRO A 6 15.60 -8.77 18.05
C PRO A 6 16.17 -9.46 16.81
N ASP A 7 17.13 -10.38 17.00
CA ASP A 7 17.79 -11.12 15.93
C ASP A 7 16.77 -11.62 14.92
N LEU A 8 16.65 -10.86 13.82
CA LEU A 8 15.64 -11.05 12.81
C LEU A 8 16.11 -12.26 12.01
N LYS A 9 15.64 -13.44 12.40
CA LYS A 9 15.82 -14.69 11.65
C LYS A 9 15.18 -14.45 10.29
N ILE A 10 16.00 -14.07 9.30
CA ILE A 10 15.52 -13.75 7.95
C ILE A 10 14.89 -15.04 7.43
N PRO A 11 13.55 -15.12 7.31
CA PRO A 11 12.93 -16.29 6.73
C PRO A 11 13.52 -16.43 5.33
N THR A 12 13.83 -17.66 4.94
CA THR A 12 14.38 -17.96 3.62
C THR A 12 13.51 -17.27 2.57
N VAL A 13 14.14 -16.32 1.87
CA VAL A 13 13.54 -15.40 0.88
C VAL A 13 12.46 -16.03 -0.01
N PRO A 14 12.60 -17.27 -0.51
CA PRO A 14 11.56 -17.86 -1.38
C PRO A 14 10.19 -18.05 -0.72
N ARG A 15 10.11 -18.41 0.57
CA ARG A 15 8.81 -18.67 1.23
C ARG A 15 8.03 -17.39 1.49
N THR A 16 8.73 -16.34 1.92
CA THR A 16 8.12 -15.07 2.27
C THR A 16 7.60 -14.33 1.05
N VAL A 17 8.36 -14.34 -0.06
CA VAL A 17 7.89 -13.73 -1.33
C VAL A 17 6.62 -14.45 -1.82
N PHE A 18 6.60 -15.78 -1.79
CA PHE A 18 5.42 -16.54 -2.22
C PHE A 18 4.17 -16.23 -1.37
N GLN A 19 4.33 -16.09 -0.06
CA GLN A 19 3.23 -15.69 0.84
C GLN A 19 2.69 -14.31 0.49
N TYR A 20 3.57 -13.32 0.28
CA TYR A 20 3.14 -11.97 -0.10
C TYR A 20 2.42 -11.95 -1.45
N VAL A 21 2.96 -12.64 -2.45
CA VAL A 21 2.33 -12.74 -3.78
C VAL A 21 0.96 -13.41 -3.67
N TYR A 22 0.86 -14.51 -2.92
CA TYR A 22 -0.40 -15.22 -2.71
C TYR A 22 -1.45 -14.35 -2.01
N THR A 23 -1.07 -13.64 -0.94
CA THR A 23 -1.98 -12.76 -0.21
C THR A 23 -2.46 -11.60 -1.07
N VAL A 24 -1.56 -10.92 -1.78
CA VAL A 24 -1.96 -9.82 -2.68
C VAL A 24 -2.88 -10.34 -3.78
N PHE A 25 -2.56 -11.49 -4.38
CA PHE A 25 -3.34 -12.08 -5.45
C PHE A 25 -4.77 -12.45 -5.01
N ILE A 26 -4.92 -13.16 -3.89
CA ILE A 26 -6.25 -13.55 -3.40
C ILE A 26 -7.07 -12.35 -2.95
N THR A 27 -6.44 -11.33 -2.37
CA THR A 27 -7.11 -10.07 -2.01
C THR A 27 -7.60 -9.32 -3.24
N LEU A 28 -6.81 -9.25 -4.32
CA LEU A 28 -7.22 -8.59 -5.57
C LEU A 28 -8.41 -9.30 -6.22
N ILE A 29 -8.40 -10.64 -6.27
CA ILE A 29 -9.53 -11.42 -6.80
C ILE A 29 -10.78 -11.21 -5.94
N GLY A 30 -10.66 -11.35 -4.61
CA GLY A 30 -11.78 -11.15 -3.69
C GLY A 30 -12.37 -9.74 -3.82
N TRP A 31 -11.50 -8.73 -3.85
CA TRP A 31 -11.92 -7.33 -4.04
C TRP A 31 -12.64 -7.13 -5.37
N THR A 32 -12.14 -7.70 -6.47
CA THR A 32 -12.74 -7.57 -7.81
C THR A 32 -14.14 -8.20 -7.87
N VAL A 33 -14.32 -9.37 -7.26
CA VAL A 33 -15.62 -10.05 -7.20
C VAL A 33 -16.65 -9.23 -6.45
N PHE A 34 -16.24 -8.56 -5.36
CA PHE A 34 -17.15 -7.67 -4.65
C PHE A 34 -17.36 -6.35 -5.38
N TYR A 35 -16.34 -5.80 -6.07
CA TYR A 35 -16.37 -4.49 -6.73
C TYR A 35 -17.30 -4.40 -7.96
N PHE A 36 -17.51 -5.47 -8.71
CA PHE A 36 -18.38 -5.43 -9.89
C PHE A 36 -19.77 -5.97 -9.57
N THR A 37 -20.82 -5.25 -9.97
CA THR A 37 -22.22 -5.76 -9.97
C THR A 37 -22.53 -6.60 -11.19
N ASP A 38 -21.95 -6.26 -12.33
CA ASP A 38 -22.21 -6.91 -13.61
C ASP A 38 -21.23 -8.06 -13.83
N PHE A 39 -21.78 -9.27 -13.99
CA PHE A 39 -20.97 -10.47 -14.29
C PHE A 39 -20.14 -10.31 -15.58
N GLY A 40 -20.63 -9.57 -16.57
CA GLY A 40 -19.88 -9.29 -17.80
C GLY A 40 -18.64 -8.42 -17.56
N ALA A 41 -18.77 -7.33 -16.79
CA ALA A 41 -17.65 -6.47 -16.43
C ALA A 41 -16.67 -7.18 -15.48
N LEU A 42 -17.19 -7.99 -14.55
CA LEU A 42 -16.39 -8.83 -13.66
C LEU A 42 -15.51 -9.81 -14.44
N ILE A 43 -16.12 -10.61 -15.33
CA ILE A 43 -15.40 -11.62 -16.13
C ILE A 43 -14.41 -10.95 -17.09
N SER A 44 -14.80 -9.84 -17.72
CA SER A 44 -13.89 -9.06 -18.58
C SER A 44 -12.66 -8.58 -17.79
N THR A 45 -12.85 -7.97 -16.62
CA THR A 45 -11.74 -7.47 -15.80
C THR A 45 -10.87 -8.60 -15.27
N LEU A 46 -11.48 -9.71 -14.84
CA LEU A 46 -10.75 -10.89 -14.39
C LEU A 46 -9.93 -11.51 -15.54
N SER A 47 -10.51 -11.59 -16.74
CA SER A 47 -9.81 -12.06 -17.94
C SER A 47 -8.63 -11.16 -18.32
N THR A 48 -8.75 -9.84 -18.11
CA THR A 48 -7.65 -8.89 -18.29
C THR A 48 -6.55 -9.11 -17.26
N MET A 49 -6.88 -9.39 -15.99
CA MET A 49 -5.90 -9.72 -14.94
C MET A 49 -5.13 -11.01 -15.25
N PHE A 50 -5.77 -12.00 -15.88
CA PHE A 50 -5.12 -13.23 -16.34
C PHE A 50 -4.47 -13.11 -17.74
N GLY A 51 -4.53 -11.92 -18.37
CA GLY A 51 -3.95 -11.67 -19.70
C GLY A 51 -4.70 -12.32 -20.87
N LEU A 52 -5.90 -12.85 -20.62
CA LEU A 52 -6.74 -13.55 -21.60
C LEU A 52 -7.59 -12.58 -22.46
N SER A 53 -7.66 -11.31 -22.07
CA SER A 53 -8.50 -10.28 -22.72
C SER A 53 -7.85 -9.66 -23.97
N GLY A 54 -6.58 -9.93 -24.25
CA GLY A 54 -5.86 -9.33 -25.39
C GLY A 54 -5.66 -7.81 -25.29
N ALA A 55 -5.92 -7.22 -24.11
CA ALA A 55 -5.74 -5.80 -23.85
C ALA A 55 -4.27 -5.42 -23.98
N SER A 56 -4.00 -4.32 -24.70
CA SER A 56 -2.65 -3.75 -24.78
C SER A 56 -2.25 -3.12 -23.45
N PHE A 57 -1.02 -3.40 -23.00
CA PHE A 57 -0.45 -2.79 -21.80
C PHE A 57 -0.21 -1.27 -21.93
N ASN A 58 -0.28 -0.73 -23.15
CA ASN A 58 -0.08 0.69 -23.46
C ASN A 58 -1.40 1.36 -23.87
N ASP A 59 -2.38 1.36 -22.97
CA ASP A 59 -3.58 2.19 -23.16
C ASP A 59 -3.28 3.64 -22.73
N ILE A 60 -3.80 4.60 -23.48
CA ILE A 60 -3.76 6.05 -23.16
C ILE A 60 -4.37 6.28 -21.76
N PHE A 61 -5.37 5.47 -21.41
CA PHE A 61 -5.97 5.49 -20.08
C PHE A 61 -4.94 5.15 -18.99
N ILE A 62 -4.14 4.09 -19.17
CA ILE A 62 -3.11 3.68 -18.20
C ILE A 62 -2.05 4.78 -18.04
N ASP A 63 -1.60 5.39 -19.13
CA ASP A 63 -0.62 6.48 -19.09
C ASP A 63 -1.17 7.72 -18.34
N SER A 64 -2.44 8.08 -18.58
CA SER A 64 -3.09 9.19 -17.87
C SER A 64 -3.20 8.94 -16.36
N VAL A 65 -3.62 7.74 -15.95
CA VAL A 65 -3.73 7.36 -14.54
C VAL A 65 -2.37 7.38 -13.85
N ILE A 66 -1.32 6.89 -14.50
CA ILE A 66 0.04 6.90 -13.95
C ILE A 66 0.55 8.34 -13.79
N LYS A 67 0.32 9.21 -14.78
CA LYS A 67 0.77 10.62 -14.72
C LYS A 67 0.04 11.40 -13.62
N ASP A 68 -1.27 11.26 -13.53
CA ASP A 68 -2.07 11.96 -12.52
C ASP A 68 -1.72 11.52 -11.09
N ASN A 69 -1.30 10.25 -10.92
CA ASN A 69 -0.92 9.69 -9.62
C ASN A 69 0.59 9.57 -9.42
N ALA A 70 1.42 10.13 -10.31
CA ALA A 70 2.88 9.94 -10.28
C ALA A 70 3.50 10.41 -8.97
N VAL A 71 3.05 11.56 -8.45
CA VAL A 71 3.50 12.11 -7.16
C VAL A 71 3.15 11.16 -6.02
N LEU A 72 1.94 10.60 -6.01
CA LEU A 72 1.49 9.66 -4.99
C LEU A 72 2.28 8.35 -5.07
N LEU A 73 2.55 7.84 -6.27
CA LEU A 73 3.37 6.63 -6.49
C LEU A 73 4.81 6.81 -5.99
N ILE A 74 5.44 7.95 -6.27
CA ILE A 74 6.80 8.25 -5.78
C ILE A 74 6.82 8.33 -4.26
N VAL A 75 5.87 9.05 -3.65
CA VAL A 75 5.76 9.15 -2.19
C VAL A 75 5.52 7.76 -1.59
N SER A 76 4.60 6.97 -2.15
CA SER A 76 4.32 5.61 -1.70
C SER A 76 5.56 4.73 -1.74
N LEU A 77 6.35 4.77 -2.82
CA LEU A 77 7.60 4.01 -2.94
C LEU A 77 8.63 4.39 -1.87
N VAL A 78 8.79 5.69 -1.58
CA VAL A 78 9.71 6.18 -0.54
C VAL A 78 9.27 5.69 0.84
N PHE A 79 7.97 5.70 1.12
CA PHE A 79 7.41 5.25 2.40
C PHE A 79 7.32 3.72 2.53
N ALA A 80 7.14 2.98 1.43
CA ALA A 80 7.09 1.52 1.40
C ALA A 80 8.46 0.87 1.55
N PHE A 81 9.52 1.59 1.18
CA PHE A 81 10.89 1.18 1.51
C PHE A 81 11.04 1.08 3.04
N PRO A 82 11.89 0.21 3.60
CA PRO A 82 12.15 0.10 5.05
C PRO A 82 12.88 1.33 5.63
N LEU A 83 12.50 2.54 5.19
CA LEU A 83 13.02 3.84 5.57
C LEU A 83 12.82 4.09 7.06
N SER A 84 11.75 3.57 7.66
CA SER A 84 11.50 3.63 9.11
C SER A 84 12.66 3.05 9.94
N ARG A 85 13.36 2.03 9.42
CA ARG A 85 14.52 1.40 10.10
C ARG A 85 15.79 2.26 9.99
N PHE A 86 16.01 2.88 8.84
CA PHE A 86 17.15 3.76 8.60
C PHE A 86 17.00 5.09 9.35
N ILE A 87 15.80 5.65 9.35
CA ILE A 87 15.45 6.89 10.05
C ILE A 87 15.55 6.68 11.57
N CYS A 88 15.04 5.57 12.12
CA CYS A 88 15.18 5.27 13.55
C CYS A 88 16.64 5.12 14.00
N LYS A 89 17.52 4.50 13.19
CA LYS A 89 18.96 4.44 13.52
C LYS A 89 19.60 5.82 13.47
N LYS A 90 19.43 6.54 12.37
CA LYS A 90 20.11 7.83 12.15
C LYS A 90 19.63 8.93 13.10
N ILE A 91 18.33 8.93 13.45
CA ILE A 91 17.74 9.89 14.40
C ILE A 91 17.96 9.46 15.85
N GLY A 92 17.95 8.15 16.13
CA GLY A 92 18.28 7.62 17.46
C GLY A 92 19.73 7.91 17.88
N ASP A 93 20.67 7.90 16.92
CA ASP A 93 22.06 8.29 17.18
C ASP A 93 22.23 9.81 17.36
N ALA A 94 21.37 10.62 16.73
CA ALA A 94 21.41 12.09 16.81
C ALA A 94 20.69 12.64 18.06
N ILE A 95 19.62 11.98 18.52
CA ILE A 95 18.81 12.41 19.65
C ILE A 95 19.08 11.50 20.85
N LYS A 96 20.03 11.92 21.70
CA LYS A 96 20.41 11.21 22.94
C LYS A 96 19.27 11.07 23.97
N ASN A 97 18.20 11.85 23.84
CA ASN A 97 17.10 11.88 24.80
C ASN A 97 15.91 11.05 24.29
N GLU A 98 15.72 9.86 24.87
CA GLU A 98 14.69 8.89 24.48
C GLU A 98 13.26 9.46 24.56
N ASN A 99 13.01 10.40 25.48
CA ASN A 99 11.68 10.99 25.67
C ASN A 99 11.27 11.86 24.47
N ILE A 100 12.20 12.64 23.92
CA ILE A 100 11.95 13.50 22.75
C ILE A 100 11.70 12.64 21.51
N PHE A 101 12.46 11.55 21.35
CA PHE A 101 12.27 10.60 20.24
C PHE A 101 10.90 9.91 20.29
N SER A 102 10.45 9.51 21.48
CA SER A 102 9.14 8.88 21.68
C SER A 102 7.97 9.83 21.33
N VAL A 103 8.05 11.10 21.77
CA VAL A 103 7.06 12.12 21.45
C VAL A 103 7.03 12.40 19.95
N LEU A 104 8.20 12.57 19.33
CA LEU A 104 8.30 12.82 17.89
C LEU A 104 7.68 11.68 17.06
N LYS A 105 7.97 10.43 17.43
CA LYS A 105 7.39 9.25 16.77
C LYS A 105 5.86 9.21 16.90
N THR A 106 5.35 9.55 18.08
CA THR A 106 3.91 9.58 18.36
C THR A 106 3.22 10.66 17.52
N VAL A 107 3.76 11.88 17.50
CA VAL A 107 3.23 12.99 16.68
C VAL A 107 3.25 12.64 15.20
N PHE A 108 4.35 12.06 14.71
CA PHE A 108 4.45 11.62 13.32
C PHE A 108 3.41 10.56 12.97
N THR A 109 3.17 9.59 13.86
CA THR A 109 2.17 8.54 13.64
C THR A 109 0.75 9.12 13.57
N ILE A 110 0.41 10.03 14.48
CA ILE A 110 -0.90 10.71 14.48
C ILE A 110 -1.08 11.52 13.20
N ALA A 111 -0.06 12.29 12.79
CA ALA A 111 -0.09 13.05 11.56
C ALA A 111 -0.27 12.15 10.33
N ALA A 112 0.45 11.02 10.27
CA ALA A 112 0.32 10.06 9.19
C ALA A 112 -1.09 9.48 9.09
N ILE A 113 -1.72 9.12 10.22
CA ILE A 113 -3.11 8.65 10.26
C ILE A 113 -4.08 9.71 9.73
N PHE A 114 -3.89 10.96 10.16
CA PHE A 114 -4.76 12.06 9.73
C PHE A 114 -4.64 12.30 8.22
N VAL A 115 -3.41 12.36 7.71
CA VAL A 115 -3.14 12.53 6.28
C VAL A 115 -3.69 11.35 5.48
N SER A 116 -3.48 10.10 5.91
CA SER A 116 -4.03 8.94 5.21
C SER A 116 -5.56 8.96 5.20
N THR A 117 -6.19 9.41 6.28
CA THR A 117 -7.66 9.52 6.36
C THR A 117 -8.18 10.63 5.44
N ALA A 118 -7.51 11.78 5.38
CA ALA A 118 -7.87 12.88 4.51
C ALA A 118 -7.71 12.52 3.01
N LEU A 119 -6.60 11.85 2.66
CA LEU A 119 -6.37 11.34 1.31
C LEU A 119 -7.39 10.26 0.92
N LEU A 120 -7.76 9.40 1.87
CA LEU A 120 -8.80 8.39 1.65
C LEU A 120 -10.17 9.05 1.46
N ALA A 121 -10.53 10.04 2.28
CA ALA A 121 -11.80 10.77 2.16
C ALA A 121 -11.92 11.56 0.85
N GLY A 122 -10.80 12.11 0.35
CA GLY A 122 -10.75 12.83 -0.92
C GLY A 122 -10.94 11.95 -2.15
N ASN A 123 -10.64 10.64 -2.06
CA ASN A 123 -10.74 9.68 -3.19
C ASN A 123 -11.84 8.62 -3.01
N SER A 124 -12.29 8.32 -1.79
CA SER A 124 -13.29 7.29 -1.47
C SER A 124 -14.62 7.91 -1.07
N TYR A 125 -15.34 8.43 -2.06
CA TYR A 125 -16.80 8.31 -2.07
C TYR A 125 -17.18 7.33 -3.17
N ASN A 126 -16.82 6.06 -3.00
CA ASN A 126 -17.55 4.98 -3.65
C ASN A 126 -18.44 4.35 -2.57
N PRO A 127 -19.73 4.71 -2.48
CA PRO A 127 -20.66 4.29 -1.42
C PRO A 127 -21.08 2.81 -1.58
N PHE A 128 -20.10 1.98 -1.86
CA PHE A 128 -20.25 0.72 -2.53
C PHE A 128 -20.80 -0.38 -1.63
N LEU A 129 -20.49 -0.39 -0.34
CA LEU A 129 -20.93 -1.49 0.53
C LEU A 129 -22.24 -1.19 1.27
N TYR A 130 -22.53 0.09 1.54
CA TYR A 130 -23.67 0.48 2.37
C TYR A 130 -24.97 0.74 1.61
N PHE A 131 -24.90 1.06 0.31
CA PHE A 131 -26.09 1.41 -0.50
C PHE A 131 -26.39 0.40 -1.60
N ARG A 132 -25.80 -0.80 -1.53
CA ARG A 132 -26.03 -1.87 -2.50
C ARG A 132 -27.04 -2.92 -2.04
N PHE A 133 -27.71 -2.65 -0.91
CA PHE A 133 -28.90 -3.34 -0.43
C PHE A 133 -29.98 -2.32 -0.08
#